data_AF-A0A0F9UIV6-F1
#
_entry.id   AF-A0A0F9UIV6-F1
#
_cell.length_a   1.000
_cell.length_b   1.000
_cell.length_c   1.000
_cell.angle_alpha   90.00
_cell.angle_beta   90.00
_cell.angle_gamma   90.00
#
_symmetry.space_group_name_H-M   'P 1'
#
loop_
_entity.id
_entity.type
_entity.pdbx_description
1 polymer ?
#
loop_
_entity_poly.entity_id
_entity_poly.type
_entity_poly.pdbx_seq_one_letter_code
_entity_poly.pdbx_strand_id
1 'polypeptide(L)'
;MLDCHLQPGASRIGFAGLHGDRLKIRISAPPMNGKANSMLLAFLAKAFGVSKQQVMLVSGQTGRQKRVAISSSRLLLDDLGIQRP
;
A
#
# COMPACT_ATOMS: atom_id res chain seq x y z
N MET A 1 -2.90 -1.79 11.67
CA MET A 1 -1.82 -1.14 10.89
C MET A 1 -1.42 -2.05 9.75
N LEU A 2 -1.03 -1.50 8.60
CA LEU A 2 -0.61 -2.26 7.42
C LEU A 2 0.84 -1.92 7.07
N ASP A 3 1.71 -2.92 7.06
CA ASP A 3 3.08 -2.80 6.57
C ASP A 3 3.16 -3.21 5.11
N CYS A 4 3.70 -2.32 4.28
CA CYS A 4 3.82 -2.55 2.84
C CYS A 4 5.22 -2.22 2.31
N HIS A 5 5.61 -2.94 1.27
CA HIS A 5 6.88 -2.78 0.57
C HIS A 5 6.63 -2.33 -0.87
N LEU A 6 7.06 -1.11 -1.19
CA LEU A 6 6.95 -0.54 -2.52
C LEU A 6 8.07 -1.05 -3.43
N GLN A 7 7.67 -1.68 -4.54
CA GLN A 7 8.55 -2.00 -5.66
C GLN A 7 8.33 -0.98 -6.78
N PRO A 8 9.26 -0.03 -7.01
CA PRO A 8 9.17 0.93 -8.11
C PRO A 8 9.44 0.25 -9.47
N GLY A 9 9.12 0.96 -10.56
CA GLY A 9 9.44 0.54 -11.93
C GLY A 9 8.40 -0.38 -12.58
N ALA A 10 7.18 -0.44 -12.04
CA ALA A 10 6.10 -1.21 -12.64
C ALA A 10 5.29 -0.37 -13.64
N SER A 11 4.81 -0.97 -14.73
CA SER A 11 3.95 -0.26 -15.70
C SER A 11 2.58 0.12 -15.11
N ARG A 12 2.13 -0.55 -14.05
CA ARG A 12 0.85 -0.30 -13.34
C ARG A 12 1.01 -0.51 -11.84
N ILE A 13 0.20 0.20 -11.05
CA ILE A 13 0.11 -0.05 -9.60
C ILE A 13 -0.71 -1.31 -9.31
N GLY A 14 -0.28 -2.12 -8.36
CA GLY A 14 -1.02 -3.31 -7.94
C GLY A 14 -0.35 -4.09 -6.81
N PHE A 15 -1.06 -5.07 -6.27
CA PHE A 15 -0.48 -6.04 -5.34
C PHE A 15 0.50 -6.95 -6.07
N ALA A 16 1.60 -7.29 -5.41
CA ALA A 16 2.65 -8.15 -5.91
C ALA A 16 2.91 -9.35 -4.99
N GLY A 17 1.93 -9.68 -4.15
CA GLY A 17 2.01 -10.73 -3.13
C GLY A 17 2.52 -10.23 -1.78
N LEU A 18 2.88 -11.16 -0.90
CA LEU A 18 3.51 -10.89 0.39
C LEU A 18 5.02 -11.02 0.28
N HIS A 19 5.74 -10.19 1.04
CA HIS A 19 7.17 -10.29 1.25
C HIS A 19 7.42 -10.44 2.75
N GLY A 20 7.48 -11.69 3.22
CA GLY A 20 7.31 -12.01 4.64
C GLY A 20 5.92 -11.57 5.11
N ASP A 21 5.84 -10.86 6.23
CA ASP A 21 4.58 -10.32 6.76
C ASP A 21 4.14 -8.99 6.14
N ARG A 22 4.82 -8.53 5.08
CA ARG A 22 4.57 -7.21 4.47
C ARG A 22 3.91 -7.33 3.11
N LEU A 23 2.93 -6.47 2.87
CA LEU A 23 2.24 -6.42 1.59
C LEU A 23 3.11 -5.77 0.51
N LYS A 24 3.52 -6.55 -0.48
CA LYS A 24 4.33 -6.05 -1.59
C LYS A 24 3.43 -5.35 -2.60
N ILE A 25 3.71 -4.09 -2.89
CA ILE A 25 2.93 -3.26 -3.81
C ILE A 25 3.87 -2.74 -4.87
N ARG A 26 3.57 -3.06 -6.13
CA ARG A 26 4.31 -2.54 -7.27
C ARG A 26 3.72 -1.18 -7.67
N ILE A 27 4.55 -0.22 -8.01
CA ILE A 27 4.12 1.16 -8.31
C ILE A 27 4.88 1.73 -9.51
N SER A 28 4.16 2.50 -10.34
CA SER A 28 4.70 3.15 -11.54
C SER A 28 5.41 4.47 -11.25
N ALA A 29 5.08 5.11 -10.13
CA ALA A 29 5.64 6.41 -9.77
C ALA A 29 7.18 6.36 -9.67
N PRO A 30 7.90 7.29 -10.34
CA PRO A 30 9.32 7.51 -10.08
C PRO A 30 9.52 7.95 -8.61
N PRO A 31 10.71 7.73 -8.02
CA PRO A 31 10.99 7.98 -6.60
C PRO A 31 11.14 9.49 -6.29
N MET A 32 10.33 10.35 -6.92
CA MET A 32 10.37 11.80 -6.75
C MET A 32 9.17 12.28 -5.93
N ASN A 33 9.48 12.99 -4.83
CA ASN A 33 8.61 13.83 -3.98
C ASN A 33 7.12 13.47 -3.95
N GLY A 34 6.73 12.54 -3.08
CA GLY A 34 5.35 12.37 -2.64
C GLY A 34 4.37 11.70 -3.61
N LYS A 35 4.67 11.65 -4.92
CA LYS A 35 3.79 10.98 -5.92
C LYS A 35 3.58 9.50 -5.62
N ALA A 36 4.63 8.82 -5.15
CA ALA A 36 4.54 7.43 -4.73
C ALA A 36 3.60 7.24 -3.52
N ASN A 37 3.66 8.17 -2.56
CA ASN A 37 2.81 8.12 -1.37
C ASN A 37 1.35 8.36 -1.73
N SER A 38 1.05 9.40 -2.51
CA SER A 38 -0.32 9.70 -2.92
C SER A 38 -0.96 8.58 -3.73
N MET A 39 -0.18 7.94 -4.62
CA MET A 39 -0.68 6.81 -5.41
C MET A 39 -0.90 5.57 -4.54
N LEU A 40 0.00 5.29 -3.59
CA LEU A 40 -0.18 4.23 -2.60
C LEU A 40 -1.45 4.44 -1.76
N LEU A 41 -1.62 5.62 -1.17
CA LEU A 41 -2.77 5.94 -0.32
C LEU A 41 -4.09 5.83 -1.10
N ALA A 42 -4.12 6.33 -2.34
CA ALA A 42 -5.29 6.21 -3.21
C ALA A 42 -5.60 4.76 -3.59
N PHE A 43 -4.57 3.95 -3.85
CA PHE A 43 -4.71 2.54 -4.17
C PHE A 43 -5.23 1.73 -2.98
N LEU A 44 -4.67 1.94 -1.79
CA LEU A 44 -5.11 1.29 -0.56
C LEU A 44 -6.54 1.71 -0.20
N ALA A 45 -6.87 3.00 -0.31
CA ALA A 45 -8.23 3.47 -0.06
C ALA A 45 -9.25 2.74 -0.93
N LYS A 46 -8.96 2.62 -2.23
CA LYS A 46 -9.82 1.89 -3.18
C LYS A 46 -9.88 0.38 -2.87
N ALA A 47 -8.74 -0.25 -2.55
CA ALA A 47 -8.67 -1.68 -2.28
C ALA A 47 -9.42 -2.08 -1.00
N PHE A 48 -9.34 -1.26 0.04
CA PHE A 48 -10.01 -1.50 1.33
C PHE A 48 -11.43 -0.90 1.40
N GLY A 49 -11.90 -0.24 0.34
CA GLY A 49 -13.23 0.37 0.29
C GLY A 49 -13.43 1.53 1.26
N VAL A 50 -12.35 2.25 1.59
CA VAL A 50 -12.36 3.37 2.56
C VAL A 50 -12.05 4.70 1.88
N SER A 51 -12.35 5.80 2.56
CA SER A 51 -11.98 7.13 2.07
C SER A 51 -10.47 7.38 2.16
N LYS A 52 -9.93 8.26 1.32
CA LYS A 52 -8.49 8.63 1.40
C LYS A 52 -8.10 9.23 2.75
N GLN A 53 -9.02 9.93 3.42
CA GLN A 53 -8.78 10.53 4.75
C GLN A 53 -8.58 9.47 5.83
N GLN A 54 -9.15 8.29 5.64
CA GLN A 54 -9.00 7.14 6.53
C GLN A 54 -7.70 6.36 6.31
N VAL A 55 -6.93 6.69 5.27
CA VAL A 55 -5.66 6.05 4.96
C VAL A 55 -4.54 7.04 5.18
N MET A 56 -3.74 6.83 6.22
CA MET A 56 -2.63 7.71 6.59
C MET A 56 -1.29 6.97 6.55
N LEU A 57 -0.30 7.62 5.94
CA LEU A 57 1.08 7.12 5.98
C LEU A 57 1.71 7.47 7.33
N VAL A 58 1.95 6.45 8.15
CA VAL A 58 2.55 6.58 9.48
C VAL A 58 4.06 6.70 9.39
N SER A 59 4.70 5.90 8.54
CA SER A 59 6.15 5.94 8.39
C SER A 59 6.64 5.52 7.00
N GLY A 60 7.89 5.86 6.71
CA GLY A 60 8.56 5.47 5.48
C GLY A 60 8.42 6.46 4.33
N GLN A 61 8.11 7.74 4.58
CA GLN A 61 7.89 8.76 3.53
C GLN A 61 8.96 8.77 2.43
N THR A 62 10.23 8.60 2.79
CA THR A 62 11.39 8.57 1.88
C THR A 62 11.87 7.17 1.50
N GLY A 63 11.40 6.13 2.19
CA GLY A 63 11.83 4.74 1.99
C GLY A 63 10.90 3.92 1.09
N ARG A 64 11.35 2.71 0.72
CA ARG A 64 10.52 1.69 0.03
C ARG A 64 9.57 0.98 0.98
N GLN A 65 9.92 0.92 2.26
CA GLN A 65 9.06 0.34 3.29
C GLN A 65 8.12 1.42 3.81
N LYS A 66 6.83 1.12 3.84
CA LYS A 66 5.76 2.04 4.22
C LYS A 66 4.92 1.39 5.30
N ARG A 67 4.57 2.17 6.32
CA ARG A 67 3.57 1.78 7.31
C ARG A 67 2.36 2.66 7.14
N VAL A 68 1.20 2.06 6.89
CA VAL A 68 -0.04 2.77 6.62
C VAL A 68 -1.06 2.41 7.70
N ALA A 69 -1.67 3.43 8.31
CA ALA A 69 -2.82 3.28 9.17
C ALA A 69 -4.08 3.40 8.32
N ILE A 70 -4.99 2.44 8.46
CA ILE A 70 -6.29 2.44 7.81
C ILE A 70 -7.34 2.43 8.92
N SER A 71 -8.00 3.57 9.13
CA SER A 71 -9.05 3.72 10.13
C SER A 71 -10.39 3.33 9.52
N SER A 72 -11.07 2.32 10.08
CA SER A 72 -12.35 1.81 9.58
C SER A 72 -12.25 1.01 8.26
N SER A 73 -11.33 0.04 8.20
CA SER A 73 -11.35 -0.93 7.10
C SER A 73 -12.57 -1.84 7.23
N ARG A 74 -13.40 -1.90 6.18
CA ARG A 74 -14.52 -2.84 6.10
C ARG A 74 -14.11 -4.24 5.64
N LEU A 75 -12.86 -4.38 5.19
CA LEU A 75 -12.26 -5.61 4.65
C LEU A 75 -11.05 -6.01 5.48
N LEU A 76 -10.94 -7.29 5.85
CA LEU A 76 -9.73 -7.85 6.47
C LEU A 76 -8.70 -8.17 5.38
N LEU A 77 -7.40 -8.27 5.72
CA LEU A 77 -6.36 -8.66 4.75
C LEU A 77 -6.66 -10.02 4.07
N ASP A 78 -7.37 -10.91 4.77
CA ASP A 78 -7.77 -12.22 4.26
C ASP A 78 -8.82 -12.14 3.13
N ASP A 79 -9.65 -11.09 3.09
CA ASP A 79 -10.62 -10.86 2.00
C ASP A 79 -9.94 -10.44 0.68
N LEU A 80 -8.70 -9.97 0.72
CA LEU A 80 -7.97 -9.53 -0.47
C LEU A 80 -7.36 -10.69 -1.27
N GLY A 81 -7.58 -11.94 -0.86
CA GLY A 81 -7.09 -13.14 -1.58
C GLY A 81 -5.57 -13.25 -1.57
N ILE A 82 -4.90 -12.57 -0.64
CA ILE A 82 -3.45 -12.58 -0.52
C ILE A 82 -3.08 -13.80 0.33
N GLN A 83 -2.82 -14.93 -0.33
CA GLN A 83 -2.44 -16.15 0.36
C GLN A 83 -1.11 -15.97 1.09
N ARG A 84 -1.10 -16.29 2.38
CA ARG A 84 0.12 -16.55 3.15
C ARG A 84 0.76 -17.82 2.55
N PRO A 85 2.07 -17.83 2.28
CA PRO A 85 2.76 -19.05 1.88
C PRO A 85 2.67 -20.12 2.98
#